data_AF-A0AAQ3LNG4-F1
#
_entry.id   AF-A0AAQ3LNG4-F1
#
_cell.length_a   1.000
_cell.length_b   1.000
_cell.length_c   1.000
_cell.angle_alpha   90.00
_cell.angle_beta   90.00
_cell.angle_gamma   90.00
#
_symmetry.space_group_name_H-M   'P 1'
#
loop_
_entity.id
_entity.type
_entity.pdbx_description
1 polymer ?
#
loop_
_entity_poly.entity_id
_entity_poly.type
_entity_poly.pdbx_seq_one_letter_code
_entity_poly.pdbx_strand_id
1 'polypeptide(L)'
;MSTIPDAAALSALPPQSKPYRITIGHGLYLEVTPQGSKLWRIKYRFAGKENKLSLGAFPSVTLEQACRARDDARALIKAGVDPSAKRKAERAERITQRARANAFRLVMALDGALTIETPRQMLRLTPEQTAAVRAFLAVTPEGSNHAAD
;
A
#
# COMPACT_ATOMS: atom_id res chain seq x y z
N MET A 1 -28.36 21.56 14.26
CA MET A 1 -26.93 21.87 14.03
C MET A 1 -26.12 20.60 14.24
N SER A 2 -25.57 19.99 13.18
CA SER A 2 -24.67 18.84 13.33
C SER A 2 -23.26 19.39 13.57
N THR A 3 -22.78 19.34 14.81
CA THR A 3 -21.45 19.83 15.18
C THR A 3 -20.39 18.94 14.55
N ILE A 4 -19.55 19.53 13.70
CA ILE A 4 -18.37 18.85 13.15
C ILE A 4 -17.36 18.71 14.29
N PRO A 5 -16.93 17.49 14.66
CA PRO A 5 -15.96 17.31 15.73
C PRO A 5 -14.60 17.88 15.32
N ASP A 6 -13.93 18.54 16.26
CA ASP A 6 -12.58 19.05 16.06
C ASP A 6 -11.54 17.91 16.02
N ALA A 7 -10.33 18.22 15.54
CA ALA A 7 -9.27 17.22 15.42
C ALA A 7 -8.82 16.67 16.80
N ALA A 8 -8.90 17.49 17.85
CA ALA A 8 -8.51 17.10 19.20
C ALA A 8 -9.47 16.06 19.79
N ALA A 9 -10.78 16.26 19.68
CA ALA A 9 -11.79 15.31 20.11
C ALA A 9 -11.66 13.98 19.36
N LEU A 10 -11.41 14.02 18.04
CA LEU A 10 -11.17 12.81 17.25
C LEU A 10 -9.90 12.06 17.69
N SER A 11 -8.85 12.78 18.07
CA SER A 11 -7.61 12.20 18.61
C SER A 11 -7.80 11.60 20.01
N ALA A 12 -8.67 12.18 20.84
CA ALA A 12 -8.95 11.70 22.19
C ALA A 12 -9.90 10.48 22.25
N LEU A 13 -10.49 10.07 21.13
CA LEU A 13 -11.39 8.91 21.07
C LEU A 13 -10.71 7.62 21.59
N PRO A 14 -11.23 6.99 22.66
CA PRO A 14 -10.62 5.80 23.25
C PRO A 14 -11.00 4.54 22.45
N PRO A 15 -10.11 3.54 22.35
CA PRO A 15 -10.49 2.22 21.84
C PRO A 15 -11.55 1.58 22.74
N GLN A 16 -12.46 0.82 22.13
CA GLN A 16 -13.47 0.03 22.84
C GLN A 16 -13.34 -1.45 22.45
N SER A 17 -13.98 -2.34 23.22
CA SER A 17 -13.97 -3.78 22.93
C SER A 17 -14.55 -4.15 21.56
N LYS A 18 -15.41 -3.30 21.00
CA LYS A 18 -15.99 -3.45 19.65
C LYS A 18 -15.70 -2.21 18.81
N PRO A 19 -15.51 -2.35 17.47
CA PRO A 19 -15.38 -1.21 16.59
C PRO A 19 -16.62 -0.31 16.66
N TYR A 20 -16.41 1.00 16.76
CA TYR A 20 -17.48 1.99 16.74
C TYR A 20 -17.19 3.10 15.73
N ARG A 21 -18.21 3.91 15.43
CA ARG A 21 -18.16 4.90 14.35
C ARG A 21 -18.58 6.27 14.85
N ILE A 22 -17.81 7.29 14.48
CA ILE A 22 -18.15 8.69 14.67
C ILE A 22 -18.59 9.25 13.32
N THR A 23 -19.88 9.57 13.19
CA THR A 23 -20.46 10.07 11.95
C THR A 23 -20.15 11.55 11.77
N ILE A 24 -19.62 11.93 10.61
CA ILE A 24 -19.36 13.33 10.25
C ILE A 24 -20.47 13.86 9.36
N GLY A 25 -20.92 13.06 8.38
CA GLY A 25 -22.02 13.44 7.49
C GLY A 25 -21.83 12.95 6.05
N HIS A 26 -22.93 12.93 5.28
CA HIS A 26 -22.96 12.46 3.88
C HIS A 26 -22.29 11.08 3.68
N GLY A 27 -22.50 10.17 4.63
CA GLY A 27 -21.91 8.83 4.62
C GLY A 27 -20.47 8.75 5.10
N LEU A 28 -19.78 9.87 5.36
CA LEU A 28 -18.45 9.90 5.96
C LEU A 28 -18.51 9.67 7.47
N TYR A 29 -17.66 8.76 7.96
CA TYR A 29 -17.47 8.48 9.37
C TYR A 29 -16.02 8.09 9.67
N LEU A 30 -15.61 8.29 10.92
CA LEU A 30 -14.38 7.74 11.47
C LEU A 30 -14.69 6.43 12.17
N GLU A 31 -14.05 5.34 11.76
CA GLU A 31 -14.13 4.03 12.42
C GLU A 31 -12.96 3.89 13.40
N VAL A 32 -13.27 3.69 14.68
CA VAL A 32 -12.27 3.41 15.72
C VAL A 32 -12.27 1.91 15.97
N THR A 33 -11.13 1.27 15.76
CA THR A 33 -10.98 -0.17 16.00
C THR A 33 -10.61 -0.46 17.47
N PRO A 34 -10.82 -1.69 17.95
CA PRO A 34 -10.39 -2.09 19.29
C PRO A 34 -8.88 -1.93 19.53
N GLN A 35 -8.07 -1.98 18.46
CA GLN A 35 -6.62 -1.75 18.51
C GLN A 35 -6.26 -0.25 18.58
N GLY A 36 -7.24 0.65 18.62
CA GLY A 36 -7.01 2.10 18.66
C GLY A 36 -6.72 2.74 17.30
N SER A 37 -6.75 1.96 16.21
CA SER A 37 -6.62 2.52 14.86
C SER A 37 -7.87 3.30 14.47
N LYS A 38 -7.67 4.44 13.81
CA LYS A 38 -8.74 5.35 13.41
C LYS A 38 -8.76 5.48 11.90
N LEU A 39 -9.85 5.06 11.26
CA LEU A 39 -9.93 4.94 9.81
C LEU A 39 -11.09 5.77 9.26
N TRP A 40 -10.79 6.67 8.34
CA TRP A 40 -11.81 7.39 7.58
C TRP A 40 -12.48 6.43 6.59
N ARG A 41 -13.81 6.40 6.59
CA ARG A 41 -14.60 5.59 5.67
C ARG A 41 -15.83 6.35 5.20
N ILE A 42 -16.22 6.11 3.95
CA ILE A 42 -17.50 6.56 3.40
C ILE A 42 -18.37 5.36 3.04
N LYS A 43 -19.62 5.37 3.52
CA LYS A 43 -20.67 4.44 3.10
C LYS A 43 -21.44 5.07 1.95
N TYR A 44 -21.62 4.33 0.85
CA TYR A 44 -22.29 4.80 -0.36
C TYR A 44 -23.09 3.68 -1.02
N ARG A 45 -23.92 4.02 -2.00
CA ARG A 45 -24.60 3.06 -2.87
C ARG A 45 -24.18 3.28 -4.30
N PHE A 46 -23.96 2.19 -5.02
CA PHE A 46 -23.64 2.19 -6.45
C PHE A 46 -24.28 0.96 -7.09
N ALA A 47 -24.95 1.13 -8.23
CA ALA A 47 -25.69 0.06 -8.93
C ALA A 47 -26.61 -0.76 -8.00
N GLY A 48 -27.35 -0.10 -7.11
CA GLY A 48 -28.28 -0.75 -6.16
C GLY A 48 -27.61 -1.46 -4.97
N LYS A 49 -26.27 -1.53 -4.91
CA LYS A 49 -25.53 -2.19 -3.83
C LYS A 49 -24.94 -1.18 -2.85
N GLU A 50 -25.01 -1.52 -1.56
CA GLU A 50 -24.32 -0.76 -0.52
C GLU A 50 -22.84 -1.15 -0.48
N ASN A 51 -21.98 -0.13 -0.53
CA ASN A 51 -20.53 -0.28 -0.52
C ASN A 51 -19.89 0.64 0.53
N LYS A 52 -18.64 0.31 0.88
CA LYS A 52 -17.83 1.09 1.81
C LYS A 52 -16.45 1.34 1.20
N LEU A 53 -16.03 2.59 1.19
CA LEU A 53 -14.69 2.98 0.74
C LEU A 53 -13.92 3.53 1.94
N SER A 54 -12.72 2.99 2.18
CA SER A 54 -11.78 3.62 3.11
C SER A 54 -11.17 4.85 2.45
N LEU A 55 -10.93 5.93 3.18
CA LEU A 55 -10.32 7.16 2.66
C LEU A 55 -8.91 7.39 3.22
N GLY A 56 -8.57 6.73 4.33
CA GLY A 56 -7.23 6.76 4.92
C GLY A 56 -7.27 6.53 6.43
N ALA A 57 -6.10 6.59 7.07
CA ALA A 57 -5.98 6.52 8.52
C ALA A 57 -5.81 7.93 9.11
N PHE A 58 -6.47 8.21 10.23
CA PHE A 58 -6.21 9.38 11.05
C PHE A 58 -5.00 9.09 11.98
N PRO A 59 -4.10 10.05 12.24
CA PRO A 59 -4.13 11.45 11.80
C PRO A 59 -3.46 11.72 10.45
N SER A 60 -2.89 10.70 9.79
CA SER A 60 -2.20 10.87 8.49
C SER A 60 -3.09 11.50 7.40
N VAL A 61 -4.39 11.23 7.46
CA VAL A 61 -5.43 11.93 6.69
C VAL A 61 -6.24 12.80 7.65
N THR A 62 -6.25 14.10 7.39
CA THR A 62 -7.00 15.08 8.18
C THR A 62 -8.50 15.01 7.89
N LEU A 63 -9.32 15.61 8.76
CA LEU A 63 -10.76 15.70 8.52
C LEU A 63 -11.08 16.43 7.20
N GLU A 64 -10.38 17.52 6.90
CA GLU A 64 -10.54 18.27 5.65
C GLU A 64 -10.22 17.42 4.42
N GLN A 65 -9.11 16.67 4.47
CA GLN A 65 -8.72 15.75 3.40
C GLN A 65 -9.76 14.62 3.24
N ALA A 66 -10.30 14.09 4.34
CA ALA A 66 -11.35 13.10 4.31
C ALA A 66 -12.67 13.66 3.73
N CYS A 67 -13.03 14.90 4.05
CA CYS A 67 -14.18 15.61 3.47
C CYS A 67 -14.01 15.83 1.96
N ARG A 68 -12.82 16.27 1.52
CA ARG A 68 -12.53 16.41 0.09
C ARG A 68 -12.62 15.07 -0.65
N ALA A 69 -12.01 14.02 -0.10
CA ALA A 69 -12.07 12.69 -0.69
C ALA A 69 -13.50 12.11 -0.73
N ARG A 70 -14.34 12.45 0.25
CA ARG A 70 -15.78 12.13 0.24
C ARG A 70 -16.49 12.82 -0.92
N ASP A 71 -16.23 14.11 -1.13
CA ASP A 71 -16.89 14.87 -2.19
C ASP A 71 -16.44 14.40 -3.58
N ASP A 72 -15.16 14.07 -3.75
CA ASP A 72 -14.64 13.42 -4.97
C ASP A 72 -15.33 12.07 -5.22
N ALA A 73 -15.46 11.22 -4.20
CA ALA A 73 -16.15 9.94 -4.33
C ALA A 73 -17.62 10.11 -4.71
N ARG A 74 -18.32 11.11 -4.16
CA ARG A 74 -19.71 11.43 -4.52
C ARG A 74 -19.83 11.94 -5.96
N ALA A 75 -18.88 12.75 -6.42
CA ALA A 75 -18.84 13.21 -7.81
C ALA A 75 -18.70 12.03 -8.78
N LEU A 76 -17.83 11.06 -8.47
CA LEU A 76 -17.68 9.84 -9.26
C LEU A 76 -18.98 9.03 -9.33
N ILE A 77 -19.65 8.83 -8.19
CA ILE A 77 -20.93 8.11 -8.14
C ILE A 77 -21.98 8.81 -9.00
N LYS A 78 -22.05 10.14 -8.95
CA LYS A 78 -22.97 10.93 -9.78
C LYS A 78 -22.65 10.80 -11.27
N ALA A 79 -21.38 10.64 -11.62
CA ALA A 79 -20.93 10.37 -12.99
C ALA A 79 -21.08 8.89 -13.42
N GLY A 80 -21.66 8.03 -12.57
CA GLY A 80 -21.82 6.60 -12.88
C GLY A 80 -20.54 5.77 -12.76
N VAL A 81 -19.50 6.29 -12.09
CA VAL A 81 -18.22 5.61 -11.88
C VAL A 81 -18.12 5.09 -10.45
N ASP A 82 -17.74 3.82 -10.28
CA ASP A 82 -17.47 3.24 -8.96
C ASP A 82 -16.16 3.83 -8.35
N PRO A 83 -16.23 4.53 -7.21
CA PRO A 83 -15.05 5.09 -6.55
C PRO A 83 -13.99 4.05 -6.15
N SER A 84 -14.40 2.81 -5.87
CA SER A 84 -13.47 1.74 -5.49
C SER A 84 -12.58 1.31 -6.65
N ALA A 85 -13.10 1.34 -7.89
CA ALA A 85 -12.35 1.01 -9.10
C ALA A 85 -11.24 2.03 -9.35
N LYS A 86 -11.53 3.32 -9.21
CA LYS A 86 -10.52 4.39 -9.33
C LYS A 86 -9.39 4.20 -8.31
N ARG A 87 -9.73 3.92 -7.05
CA ARG A 87 -8.70 3.68 -6.02
C ARG A 87 -7.86 2.44 -6.29
N LYS A 88 -8.46 1.38 -6.84
CA LYS A 88 -7.75 0.16 -7.23
C LYS A 88 -6.74 0.47 -8.34
N ALA A 89 -7.12 1.27 -9.33
CA ALA A 89 -6.22 1.72 -10.40
C ALA A 89 -5.05 2.53 -9.84
N GLU A 90 -5.31 3.53 -9.00
CA GLU A 90 -4.25 4.35 -8.37
C GLU A 90 -3.30 3.52 -7.48
N ARG A 91 -3.82 2.47 -6.82
CA ARG A 91 -2.98 1.55 -6.04
C ARG A 91 -2.11 0.69 -6.96
N ALA A 92 -2.68 0.17 -8.04
CA ALA A 92 -1.93 -0.62 -9.01
C ALA A 92 -0.80 0.20 -9.63
N GLU A 93 -1.09 1.45 -10.03
CA GLU A 93 -0.10 2.36 -10.60
C GLU A 93 1.04 2.65 -9.62
N ARG A 94 0.74 2.91 -8.33
CA ARG A 94 1.77 3.08 -7.29
C ARG A 94 2.64 1.83 -7.11
N ILE A 95 2.05 0.64 -7.15
CA ILE A 95 2.80 -0.62 -7.07
C ILE A 95 3.72 -0.75 -8.28
N THR A 96 3.21 -0.49 -9.49
CA THR A 96 4.00 -0.53 -10.72
C THR A 96 5.14 0.50 -10.71
N GLN A 97 4.88 1.73 -10.26
CA GLN A 97 5.90 2.78 -10.12
C GLN A 97 6.99 2.35 -9.13
N ARG A 98 6.61 1.78 -7.98
CA ARG A 98 7.58 1.27 -7.00
C ARG A 98 8.39 0.09 -7.54
N ALA A 99 7.74 -0.80 -8.30
CA ALA A 99 8.42 -1.91 -8.96
C ALA A 99 9.43 -1.40 -10.00
N ARG A 100 9.07 -0.39 -10.82
CA ARG A 100 9.99 0.26 -11.76
C ARG A 100 11.16 0.94 -11.06
N ALA A 101 10.90 1.64 -9.95
CA ALA A 101 11.93 2.30 -9.16
C ALA A 101 12.93 1.32 -8.51
N ASN A 102 12.55 0.05 -8.34
CA ASN A 102 13.39 -1.00 -7.81
C ASN A 102 13.80 -2.05 -8.87
N ALA A 103 13.44 -1.84 -10.13
CA ALA A 103 13.79 -2.75 -11.20
C ALA A 103 15.28 -2.58 -11.52
N PHE A 104 15.99 -3.70 -11.61
CA PHE A 104 17.35 -3.74 -12.13
C PHE A 104 17.40 -4.68 -13.33
N ARG A 105 18.28 -4.41 -14.29
CA ARG A 105 18.49 -5.23 -15.49
C ARG A 105 19.80 -5.98 -15.37
N LEU A 106 19.77 -7.27 -15.72
CA LEU A 106 20.96 -8.10 -15.85
C LEU A 106 21.26 -8.28 -17.33
N VAL A 107 22.50 -7.98 -17.74
CA VAL A 107 23.00 -8.19 -19.10
C VAL A 107 24.25 -9.06 -19.01
N MET A 108 24.20 -10.23 -19.64
CA MET A 108 25.37 -11.08 -19.84
C MET A 108 26.00 -10.71 -21.18
N ALA A 109 27.25 -10.27 -21.15
CA ALA A 109 28.02 -10.05 -22.36
C ALA A 109 28.58 -11.39 -22.90
N LEU A 110 28.89 -11.42 -24.19
CA LEU A 110 29.42 -12.61 -24.87
C LEU A 110 30.79 -13.06 -24.32
N ASP A 111 31.55 -12.14 -23.75
CA ASP A 111 32.82 -12.39 -23.06
C ASP A 111 32.64 -13.00 -21.65
N GLY A 112 31.40 -13.18 -21.19
CA GLY A 112 31.08 -13.70 -19.87
C GLY A 112 31.01 -12.65 -18.76
N ALA A 113 31.16 -11.36 -19.06
CA ALA A 113 30.98 -10.30 -18.08
C ALA A 113 29.49 -10.10 -17.74
N LEU A 114 29.16 -10.02 -16.45
CA LEU A 114 27.81 -9.72 -15.98
C LEU A 114 27.68 -8.23 -15.64
N THR A 115 26.74 -7.54 -16.28
CA THR A 115 26.39 -6.15 -15.95
C THR A 115 25.03 -6.12 -15.25
N ILE A 116 24.98 -5.45 -14.11
CA ILE A 116 23.80 -5.22 -13.29
C ILE A 116 23.51 -3.72 -13.33
N GLU A 117 22.49 -3.33 -14.10
CA GLU A 117 22.01 -1.96 -14.18
C GLU A 117 20.94 -1.76 -13.11
N THR A 118 21.22 -0.95 -12.10
CA THR A 118 20.22 -0.49 -11.13
C THR A 118 19.88 0.98 -11.40
N PRO A 119 18.75 1.50 -10.92
CA PRO A 119 18.39 2.92 -11.10
C PRO A 119 19.37 3.90 -10.43
N ARG A 120 20.24 3.42 -9.52
CA ARG A 120 21.18 4.23 -8.75
C ARG A 120 22.65 3.99 -9.08
N GLN A 121 22.97 2.86 -9.71
CA GLN A 121 24.33 2.55 -10.13
C GLN A 121 24.35 1.47 -11.21
N MET A 122 25.40 1.50 -12.01
CA MET A 122 25.79 0.38 -12.87
C MET A 122 26.90 -0.42 -12.17
N LEU A 123 26.70 -1.71 -11.99
CA LEU A 123 27.69 -2.65 -11.49
C LEU A 123 28.12 -3.56 -12.63
N ARG A 124 29.41 -3.64 -12.90
CA ARG A 124 29.96 -4.57 -13.90
C ARG A 124 30.91 -5.53 -13.21
N LEU A 125 30.61 -6.81 -13.33
CA LEU A 125 31.48 -7.91 -12.93
C LEU A 125 32.28 -8.35 -14.14
N THR A 126 33.59 -8.51 -13.95
CA THR A 126 34.44 -9.14 -14.96
C THR A 126 34.06 -10.62 -15.14
N PRO A 127 34.49 -11.28 -16.23
CA PRO A 127 34.23 -12.70 -16.43
C PRO A 127 34.72 -13.57 -15.26
N GLU A 128 35.90 -13.25 -14.70
CA GLU A 128 36.48 -13.95 -13.56
C GLU A 128 35.63 -13.79 -12.28
N GLN A 129 35.22 -12.56 -11.98
CA GLN A 129 34.32 -12.28 -10.85
C GLN A 129 32.95 -12.95 -11.03
N THR A 130 32.43 -12.98 -12.26
CA THR A 130 31.17 -13.66 -12.59
C THR A 130 31.28 -15.17 -12.38
N ALA A 131 32.41 -15.77 -12.78
CA ALA A 131 32.69 -17.18 -12.54
C ALA A 131 32.80 -17.50 -11.03
N ALA A 132 33.44 -16.62 -10.25
CA ALA A 132 33.57 -16.78 -8.80
C ALA A 132 32.20 -16.74 -8.10
N VAL A 133 31.31 -15.80 -8.47
CA VAL A 133 29.94 -15.72 -7.94
C VAL A 133 29.15 -16.98 -8.28
N ARG A 134 29.25 -17.47 -9.53
CA ARG A 134 28.58 -18.72 -9.94
C ARG A 134 29.09 -19.92 -9.16
N ALA A 135 30.40 -20.03 -8.95
CA ALA A 135 30.99 -21.10 -8.16
C ALA A 135 30.51 -21.05 -6.71
N PHE A 136 30.48 -19.86 -6.09
CA PHE A 136 29.97 -19.66 -4.74
C PHE A 136 28.50 -20.08 -4.60
N LEU A 137 27.64 -19.71 -5.55
CA LEU A 137 26.21 -20.07 -5.51
C LEU A 137 25.94 -21.54 -5.82
N ALA A 138 26.84 -22.22 -6.55
CA ALA A 138 26.75 -23.64 -6.85
C ALA A 138 27.18 -24.53 -5.67
N VAL A 139 27.80 -23.97 -4.63
CA VAL A 139 28.03 -24.66 -3.37
C VAL A 139 26.71 -24.74 -2.62
N THR A 140 25.95 -25.82 -2.86
CA THR A 140 24.87 -26.23 -1.97
C THR A 140 25.46 -26.44 -0.57
N PRO A 141 24.88 -25.90 0.52
CA PRO A 141 25.30 -26.30 1.84
C PRO A 141 24.93 -27.78 1.98
N GLU A 142 25.92 -28.67 1.88
CA GLU A 142 25.70 -30.08 2.20
C GLU A 142 25.21 -30.15 3.63
N GLY A 143 23.95 -30.55 3.78
CA GLY A 143 23.35 -30.86 5.05
C GLY A 143 24.19 -31.93 5.74
N SER A 144 24.65 -31.58 6.93
CA SER A 144 25.12 -32.48 7.96
C SER A 144 24.16 -33.68 8.10
N ASN A 145 24.49 -34.80 7.46
CA ASN A 145 23.96 -36.10 7.83
C ASN A 145 25.08 -36.88 8.52
N HIS A 146 25.24 -36.63 9.82
CA HIS A 146 25.90 -37.59 10.70
C HIS A 146 24.81 -38.45 11.32
N ALA A 147 24.56 -39.59 10.67
CA ALA A 147 23.87 -40.72 11.26
C ALA A 147 24.93 -41.78 11.62
N ALA A 148 24.70 -42.44 12.77
CA ALA A 148 25.52 -43.45 13.45
C ALA A 148 26.77 -42.85 14.14
N ASP A 149 27.00 -43.05 15.44
CA ASP A 149 26.76 -44.24 16.28
C ASP A 149 26.39 -43.83 17.72
#